data_AF-A0AAU4N7C7-F1
#
_entry.id   AF-A0AAU4N7C7-F1
#
_cell.length_a   1.000
_cell.length_b   1.000
_cell.length_c   1.000
_cell.angle_alpha   90.00
_cell.angle_beta   90.00
_cell.angle_gamma   90.00
#
_symmetry.space_group_name_H-M   'P 1'
#
loop_
_entity.id
_entity.type
_entity.pdbx_description
1 polymer ?
#
loop_
_entity_poly.entity_id
_entity_poly.type
_entity_poly.pdbx_seq_one_letter_code
_entity_poly.pdbx_strand_id
1 'polypeptide(L)'
;MRISASRTSRAVALALGAVTSLAVLSGTAAAADMDAPYARAAAKVSGTASLLGSKNVDAVTRGTGTNQAGVYCVKVTDSNINLAGAAIVATINNSRGEITAIGGPHGYCGSATDTITIVTSDSSGNSADRPFTVAVL
;
A
#
# COMPACT_ATOMS: atom_id res chain seq x y z
N MET A 1 83.47 5.67 0.28
CA MET A 1 82.80 4.80 1.27
C MET A 1 81.60 4.17 0.58
N ARG A 2 81.67 2.87 0.25
CA ARG A 2 80.57 2.11 -0.38
C ARG A 2 79.72 1.49 0.73
N ILE A 3 78.41 1.67 0.69
CA ILE A 3 77.45 0.71 1.26
C ILE A 3 76.25 0.61 0.29
N SER A 4 75.90 -0.63 -0.02
CA SER A 4 74.85 -1.08 -0.92
C SER A 4 73.79 -1.83 -0.11
N ALA A 5 72.51 -1.69 -0.46
CA ALA A 5 71.41 -2.64 -0.20
C ALA A 5 70.16 -2.13 -0.96
N SER A 6 69.81 -2.64 -2.15
CA SER A 6 69.06 -3.87 -2.48
C SER A 6 67.57 -3.85 -2.14
N ARG A 7 66.74 -3.78 -3.19
CA ARG A 7 65.43 -4.44 -3.50
C ARG A 7 64.45 -4.62 -2.32
N THR A 8 63.15 -4.35 -2.45
CA THR A 8 62.22 -5.19 -3.22
C THR A 8 60.82 -4.56 -3.28
N SER A 9 60.23 -4.70 -4.47
CA SER A 9 58.86 -4.54 -4.96
C SER A 9 57.68 -4.46 -3.97
N ARG A 10 56.68 -3.62 -4.33
CA ARG A 10 55.27 -4.05 -4.44
C ARG A 10 54.50 -3.12 -5.39
N ALA A 11 54.00 -3.71 -6.46
CA ALA A 11 53.23 -3.08 -7.52
C ALA A 11 51.86 -2.61 -7.01
N VAL A 12 51.47 -1.39 -7.39
CA VAL A 12 50.11 -0.86 -7.21
C VAL A 12 49.34 -1.17 -8.49
N ALA A 13 48.42 -2.13 -8.43
CA ALA A 13 47.42 -2.35 -9.46
C ALA A 13 46.14 -1.62 -9.06
N LEU A 14 45.82 -0.50 -9.71
CA LEU A 14 44.49 0.10 -9.61
C LEU A 14 43.55 -0.67 -10.53
N ALA A 15 42.72 -1.53 -9.96
CA ALA A 15 41.60 -2.16 -10.65
C ALA A 15 40.45 -1.15 -10.78
N LEU A 16 39.99 -0.91 -12.02
CA LEU A 16 38.76 -0.17 -12.30
C LEU A 16 37.56 -0.97 -11.78
N GLY A 17 36.86 -0.44 -10.78
CA GLY A 17 35.61 -1.00 -10.27
C GLY A 17 34.44 -0.59 -11.16
N ALA A 18 33.87 -1.55 -11.91
CA ALA A 18 32.63 -1.38 -12.64
C ALA A 18 31.45 -1.24 -11.66
N VAL A 19 30.73 -0.12 -11.73
CA VAL A 19 29.50 0.09 -10.96
C VAL A 19 28.38 -0.70 -11.65
N THR A 20 28.17 -1.95 -11.24
CA THR A 20 26.98 -2.71 -11.65
C THR A 20 25.79 -2.19 -10.86
N SER A 21 24.98 -1.35 -11.49
CA SER A 21 23.68 -0.94 -10.99
C SER A 21 22.80 -2.18 -10.80
N LEU A 22 22.60 -2.58 -9.54
CA LEU A 22 21.57 -3.54 -9.17
C LEU A 22 20.21 -2.94 -9.53
N ALA A 23 19.61 -3.39 -10.63
CA ALA A 23 18.20 -3.19 -10.88
C ALA A 23 17.44 -3.89 -9.75
N VAL A 24 16.96 -3.12 -8.77
CA VAL A 24 16.03 -3.62 -7.76
C VAL A 24 14.75 -3.99 -8.52
N LEU A 25 14.54 -5.28 -8.77
CA LEU A 25 13.25 -5.82 -9.16
C LEU A 25 12.33 -5.72 -7.93
N SER A 26 11.71 -4.55 -7.76
CA SER A 26 10.57 -4.37 -6.85
C SER A 26 9.37 -5.08 -7.46
N GLY A 27 9.30 -6.41 -7.33
CA GLY A 27 8.08 -7.15 -7.64
C GLY A 27 7.00 -6.72 -6.65
N THR A 28 5.95 -6.05 -7.14
CA THR A 28 4.73 -5.81 -6.36
C THR A 28 4.11 -7.18 -6.03
N ALA A 29 4.14 -7.60 -4.77
CA ALA A 29 3.42 -8.78 -4.34
C ALA A 29 1.92 -8.58 -4.64
N ALA A 30 1.35 -9.43 -5.49
CA ALA A 30 -0.08 -9.42 -5.74
C ALA A 30 -0.82 -9.82 -4.46
N ALA A 31 -1.99 -9.22 -4.24
CA ALA A 31 -2.84 -9.57 -3.11
C ALA A 31 -3.28 -11.04 -3.19
N ALA A 32 -3.38 -11.70 -2.04
CA ALA A 32 -3.93 -13.05 -2.00
C ALA A 32 -5.43 -13.04 -2.36
N ASP A 33 -5.93 -14.14 -2.92
CA ASP A 33 -7.37 -14.31 -3.10
C ASP A 33 -8.07 -14.34 -1.74
N MET A 34 -9.22 -13.67 -1.63
CA MET A 34 -9.96 -13.53 -0.38
C MET A 34 -11.18 -14.45 -0.38
N ASP A 35 -11.25 -15.33 0.62
CA ASP A 35 -12.43 -16.17 0.86
C ASP A 35 -13.61 -15.31 1.37
N ALA A 36 -14.42 -14.84 0.43
CA ALA A 36 -15.59 -14.01 0.67
C ALA A 36 -16.70 -14.38 -0.33
N PRO A 37 -17.32 -15.57 -0.22
CA PRO A 37 -18.20 -16.13 -1.27
C PRO A 37 -19.41 -15.23 -1.55
N TYR A 38 -19.95 -14.57 -0.53
CA TYR A 38 -21.15 -13.73 -0.64
C TYR A 38 -20.87 -12.25 -0.87
N ALA A 39 -19.62 -11.79 -0.76
CA ALA A 39 -19.28 -10.39 -1.05
C ALA A 39 -19.18 -10.18 -2.56
N ARG A 40 -19.72 -9.06 -3.06
CA ARG A 40 -19.52 -8.62 -4.43
C ARG A 40 -18.12 -8.07 -4.66
N ALA A 41 -17.56 -7.40 -3.65
CA ALA A 41 -16.15 -7.03 -3.60
C ALA A 41 -15.67 -7.04 -2.15
N ALA A 42 -14.40 -7.35 -1.91
CA ALA A 42 -13.81 -7.32 -0.58
C ALA A 42 -12.31 -7.04 -0.64
N ALA A 43 -11.79 -6.38 0.40
CA ALA A 43 -10.37 -6.14 0.56
C ALA A 43 -9.97 -6.22 2.03
N LYS A 44 -8.81 -6.85 2.28
CA LYS A 44 -8.07 -6.79 3.53
C LYS A 44 -6.84 -5.93 3.31
N VAL A 45 -6.72 -4.85 4.08
CA VAL A 45 -5.75 -3.77 3.85
C VAL A 45 -4.88 -3.58 5.08
N SER A 46 -3.58 -3.40 4.88
CA SER A 46 -2.64 -3.05 5.94
C SER A 46 -2.75 -1.57 6.34
N GLY A 47 -2.21 -1.22 7.51
CA GLY A 47 -2.11 0.19 7.91
C GLY A 47 -1.31 1.05 6.93
N THR A 48 -0.38 0.46 6.17
CA THR A 48 0.46 1.12 5.16
C THR A 48 -0.19 1.20 3.76
N ALA A 49 -1.50 0.96 3.65
CA ALA A 49 -2.26 0.91 2.40
C ALA A 49 -1.83 -0.21 1.43
N SER A 50 -1.27 -1.30 1.95
CA SER A 50 -0.96 -2.49 1.15
C SER A 50 -2.17 -3.41 1.11
N LEU A 51 -2.53 -3.89 -0.08
CA LEU A 51 -3.60 -4.86 -0.27
C LEU A 51 -3.07 -6.26 0.08
N LEU A 52 -3.58 -6.84 1.18
CA LEU A 52 -3.14 -8.13 1.70
C LEU A 52 -3.98 -9.28 1.16
N GLY A 53 -5.25 -9.03 0.87
CA GLY A 53 -6.14 -9.96 0.20
C GLY A 53 -7.31 -9.25 -0.44
N SER A 54 -7.84 -9.80 -1.52
CA SER A 54 -8.90 -9.15 -2.31
C SER A 54 -9.82 -10.12 -3.01
N LYS A 55 -11.05 -9.66 -3.24
CA LYS A 55 -12.01 -10.19 -4.21
C LYS A 55 -12.57 -9.00 -4.99
N ASN A 56 -12.45 -9.00 -6.31
CA ASN A 56 -12.93 -7.93 -7.19
C ASN A 56 -12.44 -6.51 -6.81
N VAL A 57 -11.18 -6.41 -6.35
CA VAL A 57 -10.51 -5.14 -6.01
C VAL A 57 -9.19 -5.07 -6.76
N ASP A 58 -8.92 -3.93 -7.39
CA ASP A 58 -7.77 -3.69 -8.29
C ASP A 58 -6.55 -3.28 -7.48
N ALA A 59 -6.75 -2.25 -6.64
CA ALA A 59 -5.69 -1.61 -5.90
C ALA A 59 -6.21 -0.89 -4.67
N VAL A 60 -5.29 -0.63 -3.75
CA VAL A 60 -5.49 0.31 -2.65
C VAL A 60 -4.40 1.36 -2.72
N THR A 61 -4.80 2.63 -2.67
CA THR A 61 -3.89 3.76 -2.63
C THR A 61 -4.19 4.65 -1.44
N ARG A 62 -3.24 5.52 -1.11
CA ARG A 62 -3.49 6.60 -0.15
C ARG A 62 -4.43 7.63 -0.76
N GLY A 63 -5.30 8.18 0.08
CA GLY A 63 -6.06 9.36 -0.29
C GLY A 63 -5.18 10.59 -0.42
N THR A 64 -5.69 11.59 -1.11
CA THR A 64 -5.07 12.91 -1.28
C THR A 64 -5.68 13.92 -0.30
N GLY A 65 -4.91 14.94 0.08
CA GLY A 65 -5.36 15.99 1.01
C GLY A 65 -4.26 16.44 1.98
N THR A 66 -4.62 17.35 2.88
CA THR A 66 -3.71 17.96 3.87
C THR A 66 -3.31 17.00 4.98
N ASN A 67 -4.12 15.98 5.26
CA ASN A 67 -3.79 14.90 6.19
C ASN A 67 -4.11 13.55 5.54
N GLN A 68 -3.06 12.87 5.05
CA GLN A 68 -3.19 11.58 4.37
C GLN A 68 -3.25 10.40 5.34
N ALA A 69 -2.90 10.61 6.61
CA ALA A 69 -2.95 9.57 7.62
C ALA A 69 -4.39 9.07 7.76
N GLY A 70 -4.57 7.76 7.73
CA GLY A 70 -5.87 7.13 7.89
C GLY A 70 -6.82 7.25 6.71
N VAL A 71 -6.40 7.78 5.55
CA VAL A 71 -7.22 7.89 4.34
C VAL A 71 -6.76 6.91 3.27
N TYR A 72 -7.70 6.09 2.78
CA TYR A 72 -7.44 5.05 1.78
C TYR A 72 -8.48 5.08 0.67
N CYS A 73 -8.04 4.74 -0.54
CA CYS A 73 -8.88 4.62 -1.72
C CYS A 73 -8.82 3.17 -2.18
N VAL A 74 -9.93 2.45 -2.05
CA VAL A 74 -10.04 1.03 -2.43
C VAL A 74 -10.77 0.96 -3.77
N LYS A 75 -10.05 0.66 -4.84
CA LYS A 75 -10.59 0.62 -6.20
C LYS A 75 -11.17 -0.75 -6.51
N VAL A 76 -12.46 -0.81 -6.81
CA VAL A 76 -13.20 -2.03 -7.14
C VAL A 76 -13.09 -2.31 -8.63
N THR A 77 -12.84 -3.55 -9.04
CA THR A 77 -12.69 -3.92 -10.46
C THR A 77 -14.02 -4.14 -11.17
N ASP A 78 -15.06 -4.55 -10.44
CA ASP A 78 -16.35 -4.88 -11.04
C ASP A 78 -17.16 -3.62 -11.33
N SER A 79 -17.24 -3.26 -12.61
CA SER A 79 -17.97 -2.08 -13.11
C SER A 79 -19.49 -2.19 -12.96
N ASN A 80 -20.03 -3.36 -12.64
CA ASN A 80 -21.47 -3.55 -12.42
C ASN A 80 -21.90 -3.19 -10.99
N ILE A 81 -20.95 -2.95 -10.09
CA ILE A 81 -21.23 -2.57 -8.71
C ILE A 81 -21.42 -1.06 -8.62
N ASN A 82 -22.66 -0.62 -8.35
CA ASN A 82 -22.92 0.76 -7.97
C ASN A 82 -22.59 0.98 -6.49
N LEU A 83 -21.36 1.44 -6.19
CA LEU A 83 -20.88 1.63 -4.82
C LEU A 83 -21.69 2.64 -4.02
N ALA A 84 -22.24 3.68 -4.66
CA ALA A 84 -23.02 4.71 -3.97
C ALA A 84 -24.35 4.17 -3.40
N GLY A 85 -24.90 3.12 -4.01
CA GLY A 85 -26.12 2.45 -3.56
C GLY A 85 -25.89 1.10 -2.86
N ALA A 86 -24.62 0.70 -2.66
CA ALA A 86 -24.29 -0.60 -2.09
C ALA A 86 -24.22 -0.55 -0.55
N ALA A 87 -24.51 -1.68 0.09
CA ALA A 87 -24.21 -1.86 1.50
C ALA A 87 -22.71 -2.14 1.66
N ILE A 88 -21.99 -1.19 2.27
CA ILE A 88 -20.55 -1.29 2.51
C ILE A 88 -20.32 -1.47 3.99
N VAL A 89 -19.64 -2.55 4.34
CA VAL A 89 -19.25 -2.86 5.71
C VAL A 89 -17.74 -2.79 5.81
N ALA A 90 -17.24 -2.04 6.77
CA ALA A 90 -15.81 -1.94 7.04
C ALA A 90 -15.52 -2.15 8.53
N THR A 91 -14.36 -2.69 8.84
CA THR A 91 -13.96 -3.00 10.21
C THR A 91 -12.45 -2.82 10.37
N ILE A 92 -12.04 -2.14 11.44
CA ILE A 92 -10.63 -2.04 11.83
C ILE A 92 -10.16 -3.39 12.37
N ASN A 93 -8.99 -3.83 11.93
CA ASN A 93 -8.37 -5.07 12.36
C ASN A 93 -7.35 -4.80 13.48
N ASN A 94 -7.38 -5.57 14.58
CA ASN A 94 -6.34 -5.57 15.62
C ASN A 94 -5.95 -4.17 16.15
N SER A 95 -6.88 -3.23 16.19
CA SER A 95 -6.68 -1.85 16.65
C SER A 95 -8.01 -1.26 17.12
N ARG A 96 -7.93 -0.20 17.94
CA ARG A 96 -9.08 0.61 18.33
C ARG A 96 -9.10 1.89 17.51
N GLY A 97 -10.30 2.38 17.22
CA GLY A 97 -10.51 3.59 16.45
C GLY A 97 -11.88 3.59 15.78
N GLU A 98 -12.13 4.59 14.96
CA GLU A 98 -13.33 4.70 14.15
C GLU A 98 -12.99 4.47 12.68
N ILE A 99 -13.97 3.94 11.93
CA ILE A 99 -13.86 3.72 10.50
C ILE A 99 -15.11 4.23 9.82
N THR A 100 -14.91 5.01 8.76
CA THR A 100 -15.97 5.46 7.86
C THR A 100 -15.68 4.91 6.48
N ALA A 101 -16.68 4.28 5.87
CA ALA A 101 -16.62 3.83 4.50
C ALA A 101 -17.62 4.61 3.65
N ILE A 102 -17.13 5.20 2.56
CA ILE A 102 -17.90 6.06 1.68
C ILE A 102 -17.87 5.43 0.29
N GLY A 103 -19.03 4.95 -0.17
CA GLY A 103 -19.19 4.35 -1.51
C GLY A 103 -19.48 5.37 -2.61
N GLY A 104 -19.78 6.62 -2.25
CA GLY A 104 -19.97 7.71 -3.21
C GLY A 104 -18.65 8.38 -3.61
N PRO A 105 -18.61 9.10 -4.74
CA PRO A 105 -17.46 9.92 -5.13
C PRO A 105 -17.02 10.86 -4.02
N HIS A 106 -15.73 10.84 -3.69
CA HIS A 106 -15.17 11.68 -2.64
C HIS A 106 -13.85 12.32 -3.08
N GLY A 107 -13.63 13.58 -2.68
CA GLY A 107 -12.47 14.38 -3.11
C GLY A 107 -11.12 13.76 -2.74
N TYR A 108 -11.04 13.06 -1.61
CA TYR A 108 -9.82 12.35 -1.20
C TYR A 108 -9.35 11.30 -2.23
N CYS A 109 -10.28 10.70 -2.97
CA CYS A 109 -9.99 9.70 -3.99
C CYS A 109 -10.26 10.23 -5.40
N GLY A 110 -10.12 11.54 -5.62
CA GLY A 110 -10.28 12.17 -6.93
C GLY A 110 -11.71 12.09 -7.49
N SER A 111 -12.70 11.89 -6.62
CA SER A 111 -14.11 11.72 -6.99
C SER A 111 -14.36 10.54 -7.96
N ALA A 112 -13.52 9.50 -7.88
CA ALA A 112 -13.71 8.27 -8.63
C ALA A 112 -14.97 7.51 -8.16
N THR A 113 -15.76 7.00 -9.10
CA THR A 113 -17.05 6.31 -8.84
C THR A 113 -16.89 4.82 -8.55
N ASP A 114 -15.75 4.25 -8.92
CA ASP A 114 -15.36 2.84 -8.73
C ASP A 114 -14.52 2.63 -7.46
N THR A 115 -14.47 3.64 -6.58
CA THR A 115 -13.56 3.67 -5.44
C THR A 115 -14.31 3.90 -4.14
N ILE A 116 -14.07 3.03 -3.16
CA ILE A 116 -14.52 3.22 -1.78
C ILE A 116 -13.49 4.08 -1.06
N THR A 117 -13.93 5.21 -0.51
CA THR A 117 -13.08 6.02 0.37
C THR A 117 -13.21 5.52 1.79
N ILE A 118 -12.08 5.15 2.39
CA ILE A 118 -12.00 4.72 3.79
C ILE A 118 -11.28 5.82 4.58
N VAL A 119 -11.89 6.23 5.69
CA VAL A 119 -11.27 7.14 6.66
C VAL A 119 -11.22 6.42 8.00
N THR A 120 -10.05 6.47 8.64
CA THR A 120 -9.80 5.83 9.93
C THR A 120 -9.17 6.81 10.92
N SER A 121 -9.50 6.62 12.20
CA SER A 121 -8.96 7.38 13.31
C SER A 121 -8.39 6.48 14.40
N ASP A 122 -7.64 7.05 15.33
CA ASP A 122 -7.32 6.42 16.60
C ASP A 122 -8.49 6.50 17.59
N SER A 123 -8.34 5.91 18.77
CA SER A 123 -9.36 5.94 19.82
C SER A 123 -9.61 7.34 20.42
N SER A 124 -8.81 8.33 20.06
CA SER A 124 -8.94 9.72 20.47
C SER A 124 -9.56 10.59 19.37
N GLY A 125 -9.91 10.01 18.22
CA GLY A 125 -10.51 10.72 17.09
C GLY A 125 -9.50 11.37 16.14
N ASN A 126 -8.19 11.19 16.34
CA ASN A 126 -7.19 11.74 15.42
C ASN A 126 -7.04 10.84 14.20
N SER A 127 -6.84 11.41 13.01
CA SER A 127 -6.57 10.65 11.80
C SER A 127 -5.34 9.75 11.99
N ALA A 128 -5.50 8.46 11.74
CA ALA A 128 -4.44 7.49 12.00
C ALA A 128 -4.50 6.33 11.02
N ASP A 129 -3.33 5.85 10.59
CA ASP A 129 -3.23 4.67 9.75
C ASP A 129 -3.63 3.40 10.53
N ARG A 130 -4.66 2.70 10.04
CA ARG A 130 -5.18 1.48 10.67
C ARG A 130 -5.38 0.38 9.64
N PRO A 131 -4.97 -0.87 9.92
CA PRO A 131 -5.34 -1.98 9.07
C PRO A 131 -6.84 -2.23 9.19
N PHE A 132 -7.49 -2.60 8.09
CA PHE A 132 -8.94 -2.80 8.04
C PHE A 132 -9.33 -3.88 7.03
N THR A 133 -10.57 -4.31 7.13
CA THR A 133 -11.26 -5.12 6.12
C THR A 133 -12.48 -4.34 5.64
N VAL A 134 -12.75 -4.38 4.35
CA VAL A 134 -13.96 -3.80 3.76
C VAL A 134 -14.62 -4.83 2.84
N ALA A 135 -15.94 -4.86 2.83
CA ALA A 135 -16.75 -5.69 1.95
C ALA A 135 -17.94 -4.91 1.40
N VAL A 136 -18.26 -5.17 0.14
CA VAL A 136 -19.48 -4.74 -0.54
C VAL A 136 -20.38 -5.96 -0.64
N LEU A 137 -21.59 -5.83 -0.07
CA LEU A 137 -22.62 -6.87 -0.09
C LEU A 137 -23.46 -6.77 -1.37
#